data_AF-A0A6I6A375-F1
#
_entry.id   AF-A0A6I6A375-F1
#
_cell.length_a   1.000
_cell.length_b   1.000
_cell.length_c   1.000
_cell.angle_alpha   90.00
_cell.angle_beta   90.00
_cell.angle_gamma   90.00
#
_symmetry.space_group_name_H-M   'P 1'
#
loop_
_entity.id
_entity.type
_entity.pdbx_description
1 polymer ?
#
loop_
_entity_poly.entity_id
_entity_poly.type
_entity_poly.pdbx_seq_one_letter_code
_entity_poly.pdbx_strand_id
1 'polypeptide(L)'
;MSRVEWTRLAGEDVEAVVSMLLCLEYPDAVRVRPAQGDGGIDVLVPLPDGGFAVFQVKRHAENLDASQRTKLAASHKRMRTSEFAQRYDIRRWYPTMPLGPTPTDLMWMGDVAGGQPWEAHWKGLSFIEALISKYPMVVDYYLHDGKQRANDAIARVTELLKNQLGVAAGSPLSPRDAITTLHSLFGALDDADPFNLYGLSVDPTRPQLDPAALPDRTVMAVQYELPGESWATVKVVARANESLVERPVSLRGLLHE
;
A
#
# COMPACT_ATOMS: atom_id res chain seq x y z
N MET A 1 -4.30 15.91 10.60
CA MET A 1 -5.04 15.22 9.53
C MET A 1 -6.52 15.53 9.70
N SER A 2 -7.20 16.01 8.66
CA SER A 2 -8.66 16.14 8.66
C SER A 2 -9.30 14.77 8.47
N ARG A 3 -10.44 14.52 9.14
CA ARG A 3 -11.23 13.30 8.93
C ARG A 3 -11.69 13.19 7.47
N VAL A 4 -11.75 11.97 6.95
CA VAL A 4 -12.24 11.71 5.60
C VAL A 4 -13.77 11.74 5.61
N GLU A 5 -14.37 12.53 4.74
CA GLU A 5 -15.84 12.62 4.58
C GLU A 5 -16.36 11.48 3.69
N TRP A 6 -16.35 10.27 4.24
CA TRP A 6 -16.65 9.00 3.55
C TRP A 6 -18.00 8.98 2.81
N THR A 7 -19.00 9.71 3.28
CA THR A 7 -20.35 9.77 2.69
C THR A 7 -20.37 10.40 1.30
N ARG A 8 -19.33 11.16 0.93
CA ARG A 8 -19.23 11.85 -0.36
C ARG A 8 -18.38 11.11 -1.39
N LEU A 9 -17.69 10.05 -0.98
CA LEU A 9 -16.78 9.30 -1.85
C LEU A 9 -17.53 8.31 -2.73
N ALA A 10 -17.05 8.13 -3.96
CA ALA A 10 -17.52 7.06 -4.83
C ALA A 10 -17.12 5.69 -4.24
N GLY A 11 -17.87 4.65 -4.59
CA GLY A 11 -17.60 3.31 -4.07
C GLY A 11 -16.21 2.78 -4.43
N GLU A 12 -15.76 3.10 -5.64
CA GLU A 12 -14.44 2.75 -6.16
C GLU A 12 -13.30 3.44 -5.40
N ASP A 13 -13.47 4.71 -5.03
CA ASP A 13 -12.47 5.46 -4.26
C ASP A 13 -12.33 4.89 -2.84
N VAL A 14 -13.46 4.56 -2.19
CA VAL A 14 -13.44 3.92 -0.87
C VAL A 14 -12.74 2.56 -0.97
N GLU A 15 -13.05 1.77 -1.99
CA GLU A 15 -12.42 0.47 -2.21
C GLU A 15 -10.91 0.60 -2.44
N ALA A 16 -10.48 1.50 -3.32
CA ALA A 16 -9.07 1.72 -3.62
C ALA A 16 -8.28 2.16 -2.38
N VAL A 17 -8.77 3.17 -1.65
CA VAL A 17 -8.12 3.68 -0.44
C VAL A 17 -8.02 2.60 0.64
N VAL A 18 -9.15 1.97 0.98
CA VAL A 18 -9.18 0.99 2.08
C VAL A 18 -8.39 -0.26 1.71
N SER A 19 -8.45 -0.71 0.45
CA SER A 19 -7.67 -1.86 0.00
C SER A 19 -6.17 -1.58 0.06
N MET A 20 -5.72 -0.39 -0.36
CA MET A 20 -4.31 -0.04 -0.29
C MET A 20 -3.82 0.11 1.15
N LEU A 21 -4.63 0.69 2.05
CA LEU A 21 -4.34 0.74 3.48
C LEU A 21 -4.16 -0.67 4.07
N LEU A 22 -5.01 -1.63 3.66
CA LEU A 22 -4.89 -3.03 4.07
C LEU A 22 -3.63 -3.70 3.51
N CYS A 23 -3.27 -3.44 2.26
CA CYS A 23 -2.03 -3.96 1.68
C CYS A 23 -0.77 -3.38 2.35
N LEU A 24 -0.81 -2.12 2.83
CA LEU A 24 0.29 -1.57 3.62
C LEU A 24 0.35 -2.16 5.03
N GLU A 25 -0.81 -2.45 5.64
CA GLU A 25 -0.86 -3.11 6.94
C GLU A 25 -0.42 -4.58 6.88
N TYR A 26 -0.77 -5.25 5.79
CA TYR A 26 -0.44 -6.64 5.53
C TYR A 26 0.34 -6.70 4.20
N PRO A 27 1.67 -6.50 4.21
CA PRO A 27 2.46 -6.33 3.00
C PRO A 27 2.39 -7.50 2.00
N ASP A 28 2.07 -8.69 2.47
CA ASP A 28 1.92 -9.89 1.65
C ASP A 28 0.48 -10.12 1.16
N ALA A 29 -0.43 -9.19 1.49
CA ALA A 29 -1.80 -9.22 1.00
C ALA A 29 -1.86 -8.99 -0.50
N VAL A 30 -2.88 -9.58 -1.10
CA VAL A 30 -3.15 -9.48 -2.54
C VAL A 30 -4.51 -8.83 -2.73
N ARG A 31 -4.56 -7.75 -3.50
CA ARG A 31 -5.84 -7.19 -3.93
C ARG A 31 -6.42 -8.06 -5.04
N VAL A 32 -7.64 -8.53 -4.85
CA VAL A 32 -8.28 -9.43 -5.81
C VAL A 32 -9.14 -8.60 -6.74
N ARG A 33 -8.75 -8.53 -8.02
CA ARG A 33 -9.59 -7.89 -9.05
C ARG A 33 -10.73 -8.84 -9.44
N PRO A 34 -11.99 -8.38 -9.45
CA PRO A 34 -13.10 -9.23 -9.86
C PRO A 34 -13.04 -9.52 -11.37
N ALA A 35 -13.04 -10.79 -11.76
CA ALA A 35 -13.03 -11.27 -13.14
C ALA A 35 -14.45 -11.39 -13.76
N GLN A 36 -15.42 -10.62 -13.26
CA GLN A 36 -16.89 -10.80 -13.34
C GLN A 36 -17.48 -11.57 -12.15
N GLY A 37 -17.97 -10.84 -11.14
CA GLY A 37 -18.94 -11.38 -10.18
C GLY A 37 -18.37 -12.20 -9.01
N ASP A 38 -17.08 -12.06 -8.69
CA ASP A 38 -16.30 -12.93 -7.78
C ASP A 38 -16.65 -12.87 -6.28
N GLY A 39 -17.92 -12.67 -5.93
CA GLY A 39 -18.40 -12.93 -4.57
C GLY A 39 -17.97 -11.91 -3.51
N GLY A 40 -17.23 -10.87 -3.90
CA GLY A 40 -16.83 -9.75 -3.05
C GLY A 40 -15.66 -10.06 -2.13
N ILE A 41 -14.62 -10.65 -2.70
CA ILE A 41 -13.29 -10.80 -2.11
C ILE A 41 -12.48 -9.63 -2.65
N ASP A 42 -12.14 -8.65 -1.81
CA ASP A 42 -11.47 -7.43 -2.28
C ASP A 42 -9.97 -7.46 -1.92
N VAL A 43 -9.62 -7.94 -0.71
CA VAL A 43 -8.24 -8.16 -0.28
C VAL A 43 -8.09 -9.52 0.41
N LEU A 44 -7.10 -10.30 -0.01
CA LEU A 44 -6.74 -11.59 0.55
C LEU A 44 -5.45 -11.45 1.37
N VAL A 45 -5.49 -11.86 2.64
CA VAL A 45 -4.36 -11.72 3.58
C VAL A 45 -3.92 -13.10 4.07
N PRO A 46 -2.66 -13.51 3.88
CA PRO A 46 -2.16 -14.77 4.46
C PRO A 46 -2.15 -14.69 5.99
N LEU A 47 -2.56 -15.77 6.65
CA LEU A 47 -2.55 -15.86 8.10
C LEU A 47 -1.25 -16.52 8.60
N PRO A 48 -0.70 -16.08 9.76
CA PRO A 48 0.52 -16.68 10.32
C PRO A 48 0.40 -18.19 10.61
N ASP A 49 -0.81 -18.67 10.93
CA ASP A 49 -1.14 -20.07 11.19
C ASP A 49 -1.52 -20.86 9.93
N GLY A 50 -1.27 -20.29 8.75
CA GLY A 50 -1.67 -20.83 7.46
C GLY A 50 -3.14 -20.51 7.12
N GLY A 51 -3.51 -20.74 5.86
CA GLY A 51 -4.78 -20.28 5.33
C GLY A 51 -4.82 -18.76 5.17
N PHE A 52 -6.01 -18.22 4.91
CA PHE A 52 -6.14 -16.81 4.54
C PHE A 52 -7.35 -16.14 5.20
N ALA A 53 -7.26 -14.83 5.36
CA ALA A 53 -8.37 -13.95 5.69
C ALA A 53 -8.82 -13.17 4.45
N VAL A 54 -10.13 -12.98 4.32
CA VAL A 54 -10.72 -12.12 3.30
C VAL A 54 -11.21 -10.84 3.95
N PHE A 55 -10.73 -9.71 3.46
CA PHE A 55 -11.34 -8.41 3.71
C PHE A 55 -12.26 -8.08 2.53
N GLN A 56 -13.52 -7.80 2.85
CA GLN A 56 -14.52 -7.37 1.90
C GLN A 56 -14.83 -5.90 2.16
N VAL A 57 -14.40 -5.02 1.28
CA VAL A 57 -14.60 -3.59 1.37
C VAL A 57 -16.00 -3.20 0.89
N LYS A 58 -16.67 -2.34 1.65
CA LYS A 58 -17.94 -1.72 1.27
C LYS A 58 -17.92 -0.23 1.56
N ARG A 59 -18.57 0.55 0.70
CA ARG A 59 -18.65 2.01 0.82
C ARG A 59 -19.57 2.54 1.94
N HIS A 60 -20.26 1.66 2.66
CA HIS A 60 -21.29 2.08 3.60
C HIS A 60 -20.67 2.90 4.74
N ALA A 61 -21.07 4.17 4.82
CA ALA A 61 -20.66 5.11 5.86
C ALA A 61 -21.82 5.52 6.79
N GLU A 62 -23.03 5.03 6.50
CA GLU A 62 -24.26 5.27 7.25
C GLU A 62 -24.94 3.94 7.58
N ASN A 63 -25.87 3.97 8.54
CA ASN A 63 -26.56 2.77 9.04
C ASN A 63 -27.06 1.87 7.91
N LEU A 64 -26.78 0.57 8.02
CA LEU A 64 -27.23 -0.39 7.03
C LEU A 64 -28.75 -0.57 7.07
N ASP A 65 -29.39 -0.49 5.91
CA ASP A 65 -30.77 -0.93 5.75
C ASP A 65 -30.86 -2.47 5.65
N ALA A 66 -32.09 -3.00 5.74
CA ALA A 66 -32.33 -4.45 5.68
C ALA A 66 -31.88 -5.09 4.36
N SER A 67 -31.99 -4.37 3.24
CA SER A 67 -31.55 -4.83 1.91
C SER A 67 -30.02 -4.91 1.84
N GLN A 68 -29.32 -3.93 2.40
CA GLN A 68 -27.86 -3.90 2.47
C GLN A 68 -27.32 -5.04 3.34
N ARG A 69 -27.91 -5.27 4.52
CA ARG A 69 -27.58 -6.44 5.36
C ARG A 69 -27.81 -7.75 4.59
N THR A 70 -28.95 -7.87 3.92
CA THR A 70 -29.26 -9.07 3.11
C THR A 70 -28.23 -9.30 2.00
N LYS A 71 -27.81 -8.25 1.29
CA LYS A 71 -26.79 -8.33 0.25
C LYS A 71 -25.42 -8.74 0.82
N LEU A 72 -25.06 -8.23 1.99
CA LEU A 72 -23.80 -8.58 2.66
C LEU A 72 -23.79 -10.05 3.10
N ALA A 73 -24.87 -10.53 3.72
CA ALA A 73 -25.03 -11.95 4.07
C ALA A 73 -24.99 -12.86 2.83
N ALA A 74 -25.65 -12.45 1.74
CA ALA A 74 -25.62 -13.18 0.48
C ALA A 74 -24.20 -13.22 -0.13
N SER A 75 -23.43 -12.13 0.00
CA SER A 75 -22.03 -12.08 -0.45
C SER A 75 -21.16 -13.02 0.36
N HIS A 76 -21.28 -12.98 1.70
CA HIS A 76 -20.58 -13.91 2.59
C HIS A 76 -20.89 -15.37 2.24
N LYS A 77 -22.18 -15.69 2.05
CA LYS A 77 -22.62 -17.04 1.66
C LYS A 77 -21.98 -17.47 0.33
N ARG A 78 -21.98 -16.61 -0.69
CA ARG A 78 -21.37 -16.91 -2.00
C ARG A 78 -19.87 -17.13 -1.90
N MET A 79 -19.15 -16.23 -1.23
CA MET A 79 -17.72 -16.36 -0.99
C MET A 79 -17.41 -17.68 -0.30
N ARG A 80 -18.11 -17.99 0.79
CA ARG A 80 -17.91 -19.23 1.57
C ARG A 80 -18.11 -20.50 0.74
N THR A 81 -19.09 -20.52 -0.15
CA THR A 81 -19.37 -21.71 -0.99
C THR A 81 -18.54 -21.76 -2.27
N SER A 82 -17.67 -20.77 -2.50
CA SER A 82 -16.86 -20.73 -3.72
C SER A 82 -15.71 -21.75 -3.68
N GLU A 83 -15.33 -22.26 -4.84
CA GLU A 83 -14.11 -23.08 -5.01
C GLU A 83 -12.86 -22.31 -4.56
N PHE A 84 -12.85 -20.99 -4.79
CA PHE A 84 -11.78 -20.11 -4.32
C PHE A 84 -11.60 -20.24 -2.81
N ALA A 85 -12.68 -20.13 -2.04
CA ALA A 85 -12.55 -20.14 -0.59
C ALA A 85 -12.08 -21.49 -0.03
N GLN A 86 -12.39 -22.59 -0.72
CA GLN A 86 -11.89 -23.93 -0.38
C GLN A 86 -10.41 -24.08 -0.75
N ARG A 87 -10.02 -23.66 -1.96
CA ARG A 87 -8.66 -23.77 -2.46
C ARG A 87 -7.66 -22.95 -1.64
N TYR A 88 -8.08 -21.78 -1.18
CA TYR A 88 -7.24 -20.88 -0.38
C TYR A 88 -7.44 -21.09 1.13
N ASP A 89 -8.16 -22.11 1.60
CA ASP A 89 -8.41 -22.34 3.04
C ASP A 89 -8.74 -21.03 3.79
N ILE A 90 -9.81 -20.36 3.36
CA ILE A 90 -10.22 -19.10 3.99
C ILE A 90 -10.71 -19.40 5.40
N ARG A 91 -10.14 -18.76 6.41
CA ARG A 91 -10.49 -18.98 7.83
C ARG A 91 -11.16 -17.79 8.48
N ARG A 92 -10.98 -16.59 7.93
CA ARG A 92 -11.52 -15.36 8.50
C ARG A 92 -12.16 -14.50 7.42
N TRP A 93 -13.27 -13.84 7.77
CA TRP A 93 -13.95 -12.90 6.90
C TRP A 93 -14.20 -11.58 7.63
N TYR A 94 -13.79 -10.49 6.99
CA TYR A 94 -13.85 -9.14 7.55
C TYR A 94 -14.65 -8.22 6.62
N PRO A 95 -15.97 -8.05 6.84
CA PRO A 95 -16.67 -6.92 6.26
C PRO A 95 -16.03 -5.63 6.77
N THR A 96 -15.48 -4.86 5.84
CA THR A 96 -14.65 -3.68 6.10
C THR A 96 -15.29 -2.46 5.46
N MET A 97 -15.65 -1.47 6.27
CA MET A 97 -16.38 -0.30 5.78
C MET A 97 -16.25 0.90 6.72
N PRO A 98 -16.40 2.14 6.22
CA PRO A 98 -16.32 3.36 7.03
C PRO A 98 -17.56 3.57 7.92
N LEU A 99 -18.07 2.50 8.52
CA LEU A 99 -19.20 2.47 9.44
C LEU A 99 -18.81 1.64 10.66
N GLY A 100 -18.94 2.21 11.85
CA GLY A 100 -18.85 1.45 13.10
C GLY A 100 -20.09 0.58 13.28
N PRO A 101 -19.96 -0.68 13.75
CA PRO A 101 -21.12 -1.54 13.93
C PRO A 101 -21.94 -1.08 15.13
N THR A 102 -23.27 -1.16 15.02
CA THR A 102 -24.14 -1.09 16.20
C THR A 102 -24.16 -2.44 16.92
N PRO A 103 -24.62 -2.53 18.18
CA PRO A 103 -24.83 -3.82 18.85
C PRO A 103 -25.72 -4.78 18.05
N THR A 104 -26.75 -4.26 17.38
CA THR A 104 -27.62 -5.04 16.49
C THR A 104 -26.85 -5.59 15.29
N ASP A 105 -25.93 -4.82 14.71
CA ASP A 105 -25.09 -5.31 13.61
C ASP A 105 -24.12 -6.40 14.08
N LEU A 106 -23.58 -6.29 15.30
CA LEU A 106 -22.72 -7.33 15.88
C LEU A 106 -23.49 -8.64 16.13
N MET A 107 -24.71 -8.56 16.66
CA MET A 107 -25.57 -9.73 16.83
C MET A 107 -25.91 -10.37 15.49
N TRP A 108 -26.37 -9.56 14.53
CA TRP A 108 -26.66 -10.01 13.16
C TRP A 108 -25.45 -10.66 12.50
N MET A 109 -24.24 -10.12 12.70
CA MET A 109 -23.02 -10.68 12.15
C MET A 109 -22.66 -12.03 12.78
N GLY A 110 -22.93 -12.21 14.08
CA GLY A 110 -22.86 -13.52 14.75
C GLY A 110 -23.80 -14.56 14.12
N ASP A 111 -25.03 -14.16 13.79
CA ASP A 111 -25.99 -15.03 13.09
C ASP A 111 -25.53 -15.39 11.67
N VAL A 112 -24.91 -14.43 10.96
CA VAL A 112 -24.31 -14.66 9.63
C VAL A 112 -23.10 -15.59 9.70
N ALA A 113 -22.35 -15.59 10.81
CA ALA A 113 -21.20 -16.45 11.04
C ALA A 113 -21.58 -17.89 11.42
N GLY A 114 -22.69 -18.08 12.15
CA GLY A 114 -23.41 -19.34 12.29
C GLY A 114 -22.58 -20.59 12.66
N GLY A 115 -21.92 -20.61 13.83
CA GLY A 115 -21.51 -21.83 14.55
C GLY A 115 -20.40 -22.70 13.94
N GLN A 116 -19.58 -22.12 13.06
CA GLN A 116 -18.55 -22.81 12.26
C GLN A 116 -17.14 -22.32 12.64
N PRO A 117 -16.05 -22.99 12.23
CA PRO A 117 -14.69 -22.63 12.65
C PRO A 117 -14.17 -21.31 12.05
N TRP A 118 -14.97 -20.58 11.27
CA TRP A 118 -14.55 -19.34 10.63
C TRP A 118 -14.93 -18.15 11.48
N GLU A 119 -13.96 -17.26 11.67
CA GLU A 119 -14.13 -16.03 12.41
C GLU A 119 -14.63 -14.92 11.47
N ALA A 120 -15.88 -14.51 11.61
CA ALA A 120 -16.39 -13.29 10.99
C ALA A 120 -16.24 -12.13 11.98
N HIS A 121 -15.61 -11.03 11.57
CA HIS A 121 -15.50 -9.84 12.42
C HIS A 121 -15.66 -8.54 11.64
N TRP A 122 -16.31 -7.55 12.25
CA TRP A 122 -16.52 -6.25 11.62
C TRP A 122 -15.26 -5.38 11.72
N LYS A 123 -14.80 -4.84 10.60
CA LYS A 123 -13.70 -3.87 10.54
C LYS A 123 -14.25 -2.50 10.13
N GLY A 124 -14.69 -1.75 11.14
CA GLY A 124 -15.45 -0.51 10.97
C GLY A 124 -14.60 0.75 10.90
N LEU A 125 -15.26 1.90 10.96
CA LEU A 125 -14.65 3.23 10.85
C LEU A 125 -13.39 3.40 11.71
N SER A 126 -13.43 3.04 13.00
CA SER A 126 -12.28 3.22 13.89
C SER A 126 -11.04 2.42 13.46
N PHE A 127 -11.23 1.24 12.86
CA PHE A 127 -10.13 0.46 12.31
C PHE A 127 -9.53 1.15 11.08
N ILE A 128 -10.38 1.65 10.18
CA ILE A 128 -9.94 2.35 8.97
C ILE A 128 -9.23 3.67 9.33
N GLU A 129 -9.75 4.45 10.28
CA GLU A 129 -9.13 5.69 10.74
C GLU A 129 -7.77 5.44 11.41
N ALA A 130 -7.60 4.31 12.11
CA ALA A 130 -6.29 3.92 12.64
C ALA A 130 -5.29 3.62 11.52
N LEU A 131 -5.73 2.95 10.45
CA LEU A 131 -4.89 2.72 9.27
C LEU A 131 -4.53 4.04 8.59
N ILE A 132 -5.48 4.97 8.41
CA ILE A 132 -5.22 6.30 7.85
C ILE A 132 -4.21 7.06 8.68
N SER A 133 -4.31 7.01 10.01
CA SER A 133 -3.35 7.66 10.89
C SER A 133 -1.94 7.10 10.72
N LYS A 134 -1.79 5.81 10.42
CA LYS A 134 -0.51 5.15 10.17
C LYS A 134 0.01 5.41 8.75
N TYR A 135 -0.91 5.57 7.81
CA TYR A 135 -0.67 5.64 6.37
C TYR A 135 -1.35 6.86 5.72
N PRO A 136 -1.04 8.09 6.17
CA PRO A 136 -1.69 9.31 5.67
C PRO A 136 -1.55 9.50 4.17
N MET A 137 -0.40 9.08 3.62
CA MET A 137 -0.05 9.32 2.24
C MET A 137 -0.94 8.55 1.24
N VAL A 138 -1.67 7.50 1.67
CA VAL A 138 -2.68 6.85 0.81
C VAL A 138 -3.86 7.79 0.55
N VAL A 139 -4.36 8.47 1.59
CA VAL A 139 -5.50 9.40 1.48
C VAL A 139 -5.14 10.58 0.60
N ASP A 140 -3.94 11.14 0.80
CA ASP A 140 -3.45 12.21 -0.07
C ASP A 140 -3.32 11.75 -1.52
N TYR A 141 -2.78 10.56 -1.76
CA TYR A 141 -2.53 10.03 -3.10
C TYR A 141 -3.83 9.80 -3.90
N TYR A 142 -4.84 9.18 -3.30
CA TYR A 142 -6.07 8.78 -4.00
C TYR A 142 -7.18 9.84 -3.98
N LEU A 143 -7.33 10.61 -2.90
CA LEU A 143 -8.50 11.49 -2.69
C LEU A 143 -8.21 12.98 -2.92
N HIS A 144 -6.95 13.34 -3.13
CA HIS A 144 -6.51 14.72 -3.39
C HIS A 144 -5.55 14.73 -4.58
N ASP A 145 -4.88 15.86 -4.82
CA ASP A 145 -3.83 15.97 -5.83
C ASP A 145 -2.54 15.21 -5.46
N GLY A 146 -2.55 14.28 -4.48
CA GLY A 146 -1.34 13.62 -3.98
C GLY A 146 -0.62 12.80 -5.04
N LYS A 147 -1.33 12.21 -6.00
CA LYS A 147 -0.70 11.57 -7.16
C LYS A 147 0.12 12.56 -7.99
N GLN A 148 -0.42 13.74 -8.25
CA GLN A 148 0.30 14.81 -8.94
C GLN A 148 1.45 15.33 -8.07
N ARG A 149 1.22 15.58 -6.77
CA ARG A 149 2.26 16.04 -5.84
C ARG A 149 3.42 15.05 -5.70
N ALA A 150 3.15 13.75 -5.68
CA ALA A 150 4.18 12.71 -5.65
C ALA A 150 5.00 12.71 -6.95
N ASN A 151 4.34 12.84 -8.11
CA ASN A 151 5.03 13.00 -9.38
C ASN A 151 5.85 14.30 -9.44
N ASP A 152 5.31 15.41 -8.96
CA ASP A 152 6.01 16.69 -8.90
C ASP A 152 7.19 16.65 -7.90
N ALA A 153 7.04 15.93 -6.78
CA ALA A 153 8.13 15.73 -5.82
C ALA A 153 9.27 14.95 -6.46
N ILE A 154 8.97 13.86 -7.19
CA ILE A 154 9.96 13.11 -7.96
C ILE A 154 10.63 14.00 -9.02
N ALA A 155 9.86 14.82 -9.74
CA ALA A 155 10.40 15.77 -10.72
C ALA A 155 11.32 16.81 -10.07
N ARG A 156 10.91 17.40 -8.94
CA ARG A 156 11.70 18.37 -8.17
C ARG A 156 12.97 17.76 -7.60
N VAL A 157 12.92 16.52 -7.11
CA VAL A 157 14.12 15.78 -6.68
C VAL A 157 15.05 15.56 -7.87
N THR A 158 14.50 15.17 -9.02
CA THR A 158 15.28 14.99 -10.25
C THR A 158 15.95 16.31 -10.69
N GLU A 159 15.27 17.45 -10.57
CA GLU A 159 15.84 18.78 -10.84
C GLU A 159 16.85 19.23 -9.79
N LEU A 160 16.60 19.00 -8.51
CA LEU A 160 17.54 19.32 -7.43
C LEU A 160 18.81 18.48 -7.54
N LEU A 161 18.71 17.21 -7.92
CA LEU A 161 19.88 16.39 -8.23
C LEU A 161 20.65 16.95 -9.43
N LYS A 162 19.95 17.39 -10.49
CA LYS A 162 20.59 18.06 -11.64
C LYS A 162 21.28 19.37 -11.27
N ASN A 163 20.71 20.15 -10.34
CA ASN A 163 21.21 21.47 -9.96
C ASN A 163 22.26 21.44 -8.83
N GLN A 164 22.15 20.52 -7.86
CA GLN A 164 23.15 20.33 -6.80
C GLN A 164 24.40 19.55 -7.25
N LEU A 165 24.35 18.86 -8.40
CA LEU A 165 25.58 18.45 -9.08
C LEU A 165 26.35 19.64 -9.69
N GLY A 166 25.79 20.86 -9.61
CA GLY A 166 26.43 22.14 -9.94
C GLY A 166 26.68 23.02 -8.71
N VAL A 167 27.25 22.48 -7.63
CA VAL A 167 27.70 23.26 -6.46
C VAL A 167 28.62 24.41 -6.90
N ALA A 168 28.24 25.64 -6.53
CA ALA A 168 29.11 26.80 -6.63
C ALA A 168 30.40 26.57 -5.83
N ALA A 169 31.54 26.74 -6.50
CA ALA A 169 32.86 26.51 -5.93
C ALA A 169 33.10 27.33 -4.66
N GLY A 170 33.53 26.68 -3.56
CA GLY A 170 34.33 27.36 -2.54
C GLY A 170 34.06 27.08 -1.06
N SER A 171 33.02 26.33 -0.66
CA SER A 171 32.81 25.93 0.74
C SER A 171 32.89 24.41 0.89
N PRO A 172 33.72 23.87 1.79
CA PRO A 172 33.79 22.42 1.99
C PRO A 172 32.47 21.93 2.59
N LEU A 173 31.75 21.12 1.82
CA LEU A 173 30.61 20.34 2.32
C LEU A 173 31.15 19.32 3.32
N SER A 174 30.67 19.36 4.57
CA SER A 174 31.00 18.29 5.51
C SER A 174 30.23 17.02 5.13
N PRO A 175 30.77 15.82 5.41
CA PRO A 175 30.03 14.56 5.19
C PRO A 175 28.66 14.56 5.86
N ARG A 176 28.51 15.22 7.02
CA ARG A 176 27.24 15.34 7.74
C ARG A 176 26.22 16.17 6.98
N ASP A 177 26.63 17.26 6.34
CA ASP A 177 25.73 18.13 5.58
C ASP A 177 25.23 17.42 4.31
N ALA A 178 26.12 16.66 3.66
CA ALA A 178 25.76 15.81 2.53
C ALA A 178 24.77 14.70 2.93
N ILE A 179 25.04 13.99 4.04
CA ILE A 179 24.14 12.95 4.57
C ILE A 179 22.78 13.55 4.94
N THR A 180 22.75 14.72 5.59
CA THR A 180 21.49 15.36 6.01
C THR A 180 20.65 15.79 4.82
N THR A 181 21.29 16.30 3.77
CA THR A 181 20.63 16.72 2.53
C THR A 181 20.04 15.52 1.80
N LEU A 182 20.82 14.45 1.62
CA LEU A 182 20.35 13.21 1.00
C LEU A 182 19.24 12.56 1.83
N HIS A 183 19.40 12.47 3.16
CA HIS A 183 18.37 11.91 4.02
C HIS A 183 17.05 12.69 3.93
N SER A 184 17.09 14.02 3.91
CA SER A 184 15.89 14.84 3.76
C SER A 184 15.21 14.65 2.40
N LEU A 185 16.01 14.47 1.34
CA LEU A 185 15.53 14.22 -0.02
C LEU A 185 14.82 12.87 -0.12
N PHE A 186 15.46 11.81 0.35
CA PHE A 186 14.90 10.45 0.35
C PHE A 186 13.69 10.35 1.29
N GLY A 187 13.74 11.01 2.45
CA GLY A 187 12.59 11.12 3.35
C GLY A 187 11.39 11.78 2.68
N ALA A 188 11.60 12.88 1.94
CA ALA A 188 10.51 13.53 1.21
C ALA A 188 9.92 12.66 0.09
N LEU A 189 10.73 11.81 -0.56
CA LEU A 189 10.23 10.82 -1.53
C LEU A 189 9.43 9.72 -0.82
N ASP A 190 9.97 9.18 0.28
CA ASP A 190 9.34 8.10 1.05
C ASP A 190 8.01 8.55 1.69
N ASP A 191 7.92 9.82 2.12
CA ASP A 191 6.69 10.42 2.66
C ASP A 191 5.62 10.65 1.58
N ALA A 192 6.05 10.94 0.34
CA ALA A 192 5.15 11.24 -0.77
C ALA A 192 4.71 9.98 -1.54
N ASP A 193 5.53 8.93 -1.60
CA ASP A 193 5.22 7.69 -2.32
C ASP A 193 4.62 6.64 -1.36
N PRO A 194 3.30 6.35 -1.45
CA PRO A 194 2.68 5.30 -0.65
C PRO A 194 3.14 3.89 -1.04
N PHE A 195 3.78 3.71 -2.20
CA PHE A 195 4.05 2.39 -2.77
C PHE A 195 5.50 1.94 -2.58
N ASN A 196 6.47 2.85 -2.63
CA ASN A 196 7.89 2.50 -2.64
C ASN A 196 8.68 3.22 -1.55
N LEU A 197 9.79 2.60 -1.18
CA LEU A 197 10.88 3.16 -0.40
C LEU A 197 12.11 3.30 -1.30
N TYR A 198 12.87 4.37 -1.08
CA TYR A 198 14.03 4.70 -1.89
C TYR A 198 15.31 4.67 -1.06
N GLY A 199 16.33 3.97 -1.56
CA GLY A 199 17.66 3.90 -0.95
C GLY A 199 18.75 4.38 -1.89
N LEU A 200 19.77 5.04 -1.35
CA LEU A 200 20.98 5.43 -2.06
C LEU A 200 22.22 5.01 -1.26
N SER A 201 23.16 4.35 -1.91
CA SER A 201 24.55 4.24 -1.43
C SER A 201 25.48 4.89 -2.44
N VAL A 202 26.61 5.42 -1.94
CA VAL A 202 27.72 5.89 -2.77
C VAL A 202 28.99 5.22 -2.24
N ASP A 203 29.69 4.54 -3.12
CA ASP A 203 30.79 3.64 -2.80
C ASP A 203 32.00 4.02 -3.67
N PRO A 204 33.24 4.01 -3.13
CA PRO A 204 34.44 4.38 -3.88
C PRO A 204 34.84 3.32 -4.93
N THR A 205 34.22 2.15 -4.89
CA THR A 205 34.40 1.06 -5.84
C THR A 205 33.05 0.44 -6.11
N ARG A 206 32.83 -0.11 -7.30
CA ARG A 206 31.55 -0.77 -7.64
C ARG A 206 31.25 -1.88 -6.63
N PRO A 207 30.20 -1.75 -5.80
CA PRO A 207 29.86 -2.80 -4.84
C PRO A 207 29.27 -3.99 -5.60
N GLN A 208 29.59 -5.20 -5.16
CA GLN A 208 28.91 -6.38 -5.67
C GLN A 208 27.49 -6.43 -5.10
N LEU A 209 26.49 -6.44 -5.96
CA LEU A 209 25.10 -6.63 -5.53
C LEU A 209 24.85 -8.12 -5.36
N ASP A 210 24.73 -8.54 -4.10
CA ASP A 210 24.19 -9.86 -3.75
C ASP A 210 22.67 -9.76 -3.65
N PRO A 211 21.90 -10.44 -4.53
CA PRO A 211 20.44 -10.46 -4.45
C PRO A 211 19.91 -10.93 -3.10
N ALA A 212 20.64 -11.82 -2.39
CA ALA A 212 20.23 -12.32 -1.08
C ALA A 212 20.41 -11.29 0.04
N ALA A 213 21.26 -10.27 -0.18
CA ALA A 213 21.50 -9.18 0.77
C ALA A 213 20.62 -7.94 0.49
N LEU A 214 19.84 -7.95 -0.60
CA LEU A 214 18.89 -6.88 -0.87
C LEU A 214 17.69 -6.98 0.10
N PRO A 215 17.10 -5.84 0.50
CA PRO A 215 15.85 -5.85 1.23
C PRO A 215 14.80 -6.68 0.50
N ASP A 216 13.97 -7.38 1.26
CA ASP A 216 12.85 -8.11 0.67
C ASP A 216 11.93 -7.15 -0.10
N ARG A 217 11.35 -7.63 -1.20
CA ARG A 217 10.60 -6.82 -2.19
C ARG A 217 11.40 -5.68 -2.84
N THR A 218 12.73 -5.80 -2.94
CA THR A 218 13.52 -4.91 -3.82
C THR A 218 13.08 -5.12 -5.27
N VAL A 219 12.57 -4.07 -5.89
CA VAL A 219 12.01 -4.11 -7.25
C VAL A 219 13.03 -3.64 -8.28
N MET A 220 13.99 -2.84 -7.84
CA MET A 220 15.05 -2.31 -8.67
C MET A 220 16.29 -2.01 -7.81
N ALA A 221 17.46 -2.38 -8.31
CA ALA A 221 18.75 -1.92 -7.81
C ALA A 221 19.62 -1.57 -9.02
N VAL A 222 19.89 -0.27 -9.23
CA VAL A 222 20.70 0.21 -10.37
C VAL A 222 21.97 0.85 -9.85
N GLN A 223 23.07 0.55 -10.52
CA GLN A 223 24.38 1.14 -10.24
C GLN A 223 24.75 2.13 -11.33
N TYR A 224 25.27 3.29 -10.92
CA TYR A 224 25.77 4.33 -11.80
C TYR A 224 27.23 4.60 -11.48
N GLU A 225 28.07 4.63 -12.49
CA GLU A 225 29.42 5.18 -12.35
C GLU A 225 29.31 6.71 -12.23
N LEU A 226 29.97 7.27 -11.21
CA LEU A 226 30.05 8.69 -10.96
C LEU A 226 31.41 9.24 -11.40
N PRO A 227 31.52 10.54 -11.67
CA PRO A 227 32.82 11.17 -11.88
C PRO A 227 33.78 10.93 -10.70
N GLY A 228 35.03 10.58 -10.99
CA GLY A 228 36.05 10.31 -9.97
C GLY A 228 36.08 8.87 -9.43
N GLU A 229 35.75 7.89 -10.28
CA GLU A 229 35.86 6.44 -10.00
C GLU A 229 34.96 5.92 -8.85
N SER A 230 33.96 6.70 -8.43
CA SER A 230 32.98 6.27 -7.43
C SER A 230 31.70 5.73 -8.10
N TRP A 231 30.88 5.04 -7.33
CA TRP A 231 29.69 4.35 -7.80
C TRP A 231 28.50 4.70 -6.90
N ALA A 232 27.36 5.05 -7.50
CA ALA A 232 26.10 5.17 -6.79
C ALA A 232 25.25 3.92 -7.00
N THR A 233 24.60 3.42 -5.95
CA THR A 233 23.55 2.40 -6.07
C THR A 233 22.21 2.99 -5.62
N VAL A 234 21.23 3.01 -6.51
CA VAL A 234 19.85 3.37 -6.19
C VAL A 234 19.02 2.10 -6.05
N LYS A 235 18.35 1.95 -4.91
CA LYS A 235 17.44 0.84 -4.62
C LYS A 235 16.01 1.37 -4.52
N VAL A 236 15.07 0.66 -5.11
CA VAL A 236 13.64 0.88 -4.92
C VAL A 236 13.05 -0.39 -4.35
N VAL A 237 12.35 -0.26 -3.22
CA VAL A 237 11.78 -1.37 -2.47
C VAL A 237 10.28 -1.16 -2.36
N ALA A 238 9.50 -2.14 -2.79
CA ALA A 238 8.04 -2.08 -2.69
C ALA A 238 7.62 -2.25 -1.23
N ARG A 239 6.73 -1.37 -0.76
CA ARG A 239 6.16 -1.41 0.59
C ARG A 239 5.22 -2.61 0.79
N ALA A 240 4.52 -3.03 -0.27
CA ALA A 240 3.65 -4.20 -0.31
C ALA A 240 3.68 -4.87 -1.69
N ASN A 241 3.21 -6.11 -1.80
CA ASN A 241 3.11 -6.80 -3.10
C ASN A 241 2.24 -6.01 -4.10
N GLU A 242 1.16 -5.38 -3.63
CA GLU A 242 0.27 -4.58 -4.46
C GLU A 242 0.95 -3.30 -5.02
N SER A 243 2.00 -2.80 -4.36
CA SER A 243 2.76 -1.64 -4.85
C SER A 243 3.34 -1.87 -6.26
N LEU A 244 3.69 -3.12 -6.59
CA LEU A 244 4.20 -3.52 -7.90
C LEU A 244 3.15 -3.40 -9.01
N VAL A 245 1.88 -3.52 -8.64
CA VAL A 245 0.74 -3.47 -9.57
C VAL A 245 0.29 -2.03 -9.79
N GLU A 246 0.15 -1.27 -8.69
CA GLU A 246 -0.32 0.12 -8.72
C GLU A 246 0.72 1.09 -9.32
N ARG A 247 2.00 0.83 -9.05
CA ARG A 247 3.10 1.66 -9.57
C ARG A 247 4.24 0.80 -10.12
N PRO A 248 4.03 0.12 -11.27
CA PRO A 248 5.06 -0.72 -11.87
C PRO A 248 6.28 0.13 -12.23
N VAL A 249 7.45 -0.25 -11.69
CA VAL A 249 8.71 0.40 -12.03
C VAL A 249 9.05 0.03 -13.48
N SER A 250 8.95 1.01 -14.37
CA SER A 250 9.29 0.84 -15.78
C SER A 250 10.79 1.00 -15.96
N LEU A 251 11.50 -0.08 -16.29
CA LEU A 251 12.93 -0.11 -16.67
C LEU A 251 13.22 0.58 -18.03
N ARG A 252 12.41 1.54 -18.47
CA ARG A 252 12.68 2.26 -19.72
C ARG A 252 13.73 3.33 -19.47
N GLY A 253 14.98 2.91 -19.58
CA GLY A 253 16.15 3.77 -19.66
C GLY A 253 17.27 3.22 -18.80
N LEU A 254 18.46 3.05 -19.40
CA LEU A 254 19.73 2.68 -18.76
C LEU A 254 19.99 1.17 -18.66
N LEU A 255 19.74 0.43 -19.75
CA LEU A 255 20.73 -0.54 -20.23
C LEU A 255 21.52 0.15 -21.34
N HIS A 256 22.58 0.86 -20.95
CA HIS A 256 23.73 0.98 -21.85
C HIS A 256 24.67 -0.15 -21.47
N GLU A 257 24.77 -1.11 -22.38
CA GLU A 257 25.90 -2.05 -22.47
C GLU A 257 27.23 -1.28 -22.58
#